data_AF-A0A932HXA7-F1
#
_entry.id   AF-A0A932HXA7-F1
#
_cell.length_a   1.000
_cell.length_b   1.000
_cell.length_c   1.000
_cell.angle_alpha   90.00
_cell.angle_beta   90.00
_cell.angle_gamma   90.00
#
_symmetry.space_group_name_H-M   'P 1'
#
loop_
_entity.id
_entity.type
_entity.pdbx_description
1 polymer ?
#
loop_
_entity_poly.entity_id
_entity_poly.type
_entity_poly.pdbx_seq_one_letter_code
_entity_poly.pdbx_strand_id
1 'polypeptide(L)'
;MRRCPFCGRYATAEEMWEPAPRRCGCGAWLLAGGPPGVMAPDARARWEEGARVRRFQREADRVCALILRHDVPYADIVLARAELRETCARVFPDRLDLYDMIYESRFDRLWRQFREPEE
;
A
#
# COMPACT_ATOMS: atom_id res chain seq x y z
N MET A 1 -2.62 5.36 -30.31
CA MET A 1 -1.73 6.11 -29.39
C MET A 1 -2.56 7.02 -28.50
N ARG A 2 -2.44 6.93 -27.17
CA ARG A 2 -3.19 7.79 -26.22
C ARG A 2 -2.49 9.15 -26.10
N ARG A 3 -3.23 10.25 -26.32
CA ARG A 3 -2.74 11.63 -26.21
C ARG A 3 -3.30 12.27 -24.94
N CYS A 4 -2.47 13.01 -24.20
CA CYS A 4 -2.95 13.84 -23.10
C CYS A 4 -3.81 15.00 -23.62
N PRO A 5 -5.04 15.21 -23.13
CA PRO A 5 -5.89 16.31 -23.59
C PRO A 5 -5.40 17.70 -23.15
N PHE A 6 -4.53 17.78 -22.15
CA PHE A 6 -4.04 19.06 -21.62
C PHE A 6 -2.73 19.55 -22.26
N CYS A 7 -1.74 18.68 -22.42
CA CYS A 7 -0.44 19.07 -22.98
C CYS A 7 -0.14 18.45 -24.35
N GLY A 8 -1.03 17.58 -24.85
CA GLY A 8 -0.85 16.93 -26.14
C GLY A 8 0.23 15.85 -26.20
N ARG A 9 0.93 15.53 -25.09
CA ARG A 9 1.94 14.47 -25.03
C ARG A 9 1.33 13.08 -25.32
N TYR A 10 2.03 12.29 -26.11
CA TYR A 10 1.68 10.89 -26.38
C TYR A 10 2.19 9.95 -25.29
N ALA A 11 1.42 8.88 -25.03
CA ALA A 11 1.88 7.76 -24.23
C ALA A 11 3.06 7.04 -24.91
N THR A 12 4.09 6.69 -24.14
CA THR A 12 5.08 5.69 -24.57
C THR A 12 4.43 4.31 -24.68
N ALA A 13 5.14 3.35 -25.28
CA ALA A 13 4.66 1.97 -25.39
C ALA A 13 4.44 1.34 -24.00
N GLU A 14 5.35 1.56 -23.05
CA GLU A 14 5.24 1.07 -21.66
C GLU A 14 4.04 1.66 -20.94
N GLU A 15 3.86 2.98 -21.01
CA GLU A 15 2.72 3.69 -20.40
C GLU A 15 1.36 3.29 -20.99
N MET A 16 1.34 2.59 -22.14
CA MET A 16 0.12 2.17 -22.82
C MET A 16 -0.45 0.86 -22.25
N TRP A 17 0.41 0.01 -21.68
CA TRP A 17 0.05 -1.30 -21.14
C TRP A 17 -0.02 -1.31 -19.60
N GLU A 18 0.24 -0.18 -18.95
CA GLU A 18 0.05 -0.07 -17.49
C GLU A 18 -1.45 -0.17 -17.13
N PRO A 19 -1.82 -1.13 -16.27
CA PRO A 19 -3.20 -1.27 -15.80
C PRO A 19 -3.58 -0.21 -14.75
N ALA A 20 -2.62 0.62 -14.32
CA ALA A 20 -2.82 1.67 -13.33
C ALA A 20 -3.03 3.04 -14.02
N PRO A 21 -3.80 3.95 -13.40
CA PRO A 21 -3.90 5.32 -13.88
C PRO A 21 -2.54 5.98 -13.87
N ARG A 22 -2.24 6.76 -14.91
CA ARG A 22 -0.92 7.36 -15.10
C ARG A 22 -0.95 8.86 -14.90
N ARG A 23 0.15 9.41 -14.40
CA ARG A 23 0.36 10.86 -14.28
C ARG A 23 1.18 11.35 -15.47
N CYS A 24 0.59 12.24 -16.28
CA CYS A 24 1.33 12.90 -17.35
C CYS A 24 2.35 13.89 -16.76
N GLY A 25 3.42 14.19 -17.50
CA GLY A 25 4.43 15.20 -17.10
C GLY A 25 3.85 16.60 -16.87
N CYS A 26 2.70 16.94 -17.45
CA CYS A 26 1.97 18.18 -17.16
C CYS A 26 1.15 18.14 -15.87
N GLY A 27 1.13 17.01 -15.15
CA GLY A 27 0.39 16.80 -13.90
C GLY A 27 -0.98 16.14 -14.05
N ALA A 28 -1.52 15.98 -15.27
CA ALA A 28 -2.83 15.39 -15.51
C ALA A 28 -2.87 13.87 -15.24
N TRP A 29 -3.91 13.41 -14.54
CA TRP A 29 -4.19 11.99 -14.31
C TRP A 29 -5.03 11.40 -15.44
N LEU A 30 -4.50 10.38 -16.12
CA LEU A 30 -5.13 9.74 -17.27
C LEU A 30 -5.59 8.32 -16.90
N LEU A 31 -6.80 7.97 -17.33
CA LEU A 31 -7.39 6.65 -17.08
C LEU A 31 -6.53 5.51 -17.67
N ALA A 32 -6.43 4.42 -16.91
CA ALA A 32 -5.87 3.15 -17.38
C ALA A 32 -6.85 2.44 -18.31
N GLY A 33 -6.35 1.71 -19.31
CA GLY A 33 -7.12 0.67 -20.03
C GLY A 33 -8.35 1.09 -20.86
N GLY A 34 -8.97 2.26 -20.69
CA GLY A 34 -10.20 2.69 -21.40
C GLY A 34 -10.03 3.82 -22.45
N PRO A 35 -11.11 4.36 -23.06
CA PRO A 35 -11.00 5.52 -23.96
C PRO A 35 -10.30 6.72 -23.27
N PRO A 36 -9.63 7.61 -24.03
CA PRO A 36 -8.87 8.72 -23.45
C PRO A 36 -9.77 9.60 -22.59
N GLY A 37 -9.43 9.73 -21.31
CA GLY A 37 -10.17 10.53 -20.35
C GLY A 37 -9.33 10.87 -19.13
N VAL A 38 -9.66 12.01 -18.54
CA VAL A 38 -9.07 12.49 -17.28
C VAL A 38 -9.83 11.84 -16.14
N MET A 39 -9.12 11.41 -15.09
CA MET A 39 -9.82 10.99 -13.87
C MET A 39 -10.53 12.18 -13.25
N ALA A 40 -11.81 12.02 -12.93
CA ALA A 40 -12.52 13.00 -12.11
C ALA A 40 -11.82 13.15 -10.73
N PRO A 41 -11.80 14.34 -10.11
CA PRO A 41 -11.09 14.57 -8.85
C PRO A 41 -11.49 13.62 -7.71
N ASP A 42 -12.76 13.25 -7.62
CA ASP A 42 -13.27 12.30 -6.63
C ASP A 42 -12.80 10.86 -6.91
N ALA A 43 -12.78 10.45 -8.19
CA ALA A 43 -12.23 9.16 -8.61
C ALA A 43 -10.72 9.09 -8.33
N ARG A 44 -9.99 10.19 -8.52
CA ARG A 44 -8.56 10.31 -8.17
C ARG A 44 -8.37 10.14 -6.66
N ALA A 45 -9.10 10.88 -5.85
CA ALA A 45 -8.98 10.81 -4.38
C ALA A 45 -9.24 9.39 -3.86
N ARG A 46 -10.30 8.73 -4.36
CA ARG A 46 -10.60 7.32 -4.03
C ARG A 46 -9.48 6.36 -4.44
N TRP A 47 -8.89 6.55 -5.62
CA TRP A 47 -7.80 5.69 -6.08
C TRP A 47 -6.53 5.89 -5.27
N GLU A 48 -6.15 7.13 -4.98
CA GLU A 48 -4.99 7.48 -4.15
C GLU A 48 -5.16 6.89 -2.74
N GLU A 49 -6.34 7.03 -2.14
CA GLU A 49 -6.68 6.44 -0.85
C GLU A 49 -6.55 4.92 -0.87
N GLY A 50 -7.16 4.26 -1.86
CA GLY A 50 -7.04 2.81 -2.03
C GLY A 50 -5.59 2.36 -2.26
N ALA A 51 -4.76 3.17 -2.93
CA ALA A 51 -3.35 2.88 -3.12
C ALA A 51 -2.56 2.97 -1.81
N ARG A 52 -2.87 3.96 -0.95
CA ARG A 52 -2.30 4.06 0.40
C ARG A 52 -2.65 2.85 1.24
N VAL A 53 -3.92 2.44 1.26
CA VAL A 53 -4.39 1.26 1.99
C VAL A 53 -3.68 0.00 1.50
N ARG A 54 -3.59 -0.23 0.19
CA ARG A 54 -2.88 -1.39 -0.38
C ARG A 54 -1.38 -1.39 -0.04
N ARG A 55 -0.74 -0.23 -0.07
CA ARG A 55 0.68 -0.10 0.30
C ARG A 55 0.88 -0.47 1.77
N PHE A 56 0.04 0.05 2.65
CA PHE A 56 0.07 -0.27 4.07
C PHE A 56 -0.17 -1.76 4.36
N GLN A 57 -1.16 -2.36 3.70
CA GLN A 57 -1.42 -3.81 3.81
C GLN A 57 -0.21 -4.65 3.43
N ARG A 58 0.52 -4.29 2.36
CA ARG A 58 1.75 -5.00 1.97
C ARG A 58 2.84 -4.88 3.02
N GLU A 59 2.97 -3.75 3.70
CA GLU A 59 3.92 -3.59 4.81
C GLU A 59 3.51 -4.48 6.00
N ALA A 60 2.24 -4.53 6.32
CA ALA A 60 1.74 -5.43 7.36
C ALA A 60 1.92 -6.93 7.03
N ASP A 61 1.74 -7.31 5.77
CA ASP A 61 1.97 -8.68 5.31
C ASP A 61 3.46 -9.05 5.39
N ARG A 62 4.38 -8.08 5.23
CA ARG A 62 5.82 -8.32 5.47
C ARG A 62 6.10 -8.63 6.93
N VAL A 63 5.50 -7.91 7.87
CA VAL A 63 5.63 -8.21 9.31
C VAL A 63 5.13 -9.63 9.60
N CYS A 64 3.98 -10.01 9.03
CA CYS A 64 3.49 -11.38 9.15
C CYS A 64 4.52 -12.40 8.63
N ALA A 65 5.10 -12.15 7.45
CA ALA A 65 6.11 -13.04 6.87
C ALA A 65 7.38 -13.14 7.74
N LEU A 66 7.82 -12.06 8.38
CA LEU A 66 8.95 -12.07 9.31
C LEU A 66 8.66 -12.93 10.55
N ILE A 67 7.44 -12.86 11.09
CA ILE A 67 7.03 -13.68 12.23
C ILE A 67 7.11 -15.17 11.89
N LEU A 68 6.64 -15.56 10.70
CA LEU A 68 6.61 -16.97 10.27
C LEU A 68 8.00 -17.58 9.99
N ARG A 69 9.04 -16.75 9.87
CA ARG A 69 10.39 -17.18 9.46
C ARG A 69 11.32 -17.45 10.66
N HIS A 70 11.51 -18.70 11.05
CA HIS A 70 12.30 -19.06 12.25
C HIS A 70 13.72 -18.48 12.33
N ASP A 71 14.33 -18.12 11.19
CA ASP A 71 15.66 -17.52 11.09
C ASP A 71 15.71 -16.03 11.41
N VAL A 72 14.56 -15.36 11.56
CA VAL A 72 14.49 -13.94 11.91
C VAL A 72 14.50 -13.76 13.43
N PRO A 73 15.42 -12.95 13.99
CA PRO A 73 15.45 -12.59 15.41
C PRO A 73 14.18 -11.87 15.89
N TYR A 74 13.83 -12.06 17.17
CA TYR A 74 12.71 -11.35 17.79
C TYR A 74 12.85 -9.82 17.70
N ALA A 75 14.05 -9.31 17.92
CA ALA A 75 14.31 -7.87 17.90
C ALA A 75 13.93 -7.22 16.55
N ASP A 76 14.22 -7.90 15.43
CA ASP A 76 13.90 -7.40 14.08
C ASP A 76 12.38 -7.37 13.84
N ILE A 77 11.65 -8.33 14.40
CA ILE A 77 10.18 -8.38 14.32
C ILE A 77 9.57 -7.24 15.14
N VAL A 78 10.08 -6.99 16.35
CA VAL A 78 9.63 -5.87 17.19
C VAL A 78 9.88 -4.53 16.49
N LEU A 79 11.05 -4.35 15.88
CA LEU A 79 11.36 -3.16 15.11
C LEU A 79 10.39 -2.99 13.92
N ALA A 80 10.14 -4.05 13.15
CA ALA A 80 9.22 -4.00 12.02
C ALA A 80 7.77 -3.70 12.44
N ARG A 81 7.31 -4.18 13.62
CA ARG A 81 6.00 -3.80 14.20
C ARG A 81 5.96 -2.32 14.54
N ALA A 82 7.02 -1.80 15.17
CA ALA A 82 7.11 -0.38 15.54
C ALA A 82 7.10 0.52 14.30
N GLU A 83 7.89 0.21 13.27
CA GLU A 83 7.92 0.96 12.00
C GLU A 83 6.55 0.96 11.29
N LEU A 84 5.83 -0.16 11.33
CA LEU A 84 4.49 -0.27 10.76
C LEU A 84 3.49 0.61 11.53
N ARG A 85 3.54 0.59 12.88
CA ARG A 85 2.72 1.45 13.73
C ARG A 85 2.98 2.93 13.45
N GLU A 86 4.24 3.35 13.37
CA GLU A 86 4.62 4.73 13.03
C GLU A 86 4.11 5.12 11.64
N THR A 87 4.18 4.18 10.69
CA THR A 87 3.63 4.41 9.35
C THR A 87 2.12 4.57 9.38
N CYS A 88 1.40 3.80 10.21
CA CYS A 88 -0.03 3.98 10.43
C CYS A 88 -0.33 5.37 11.00
N ALA A 89 0.36 5.79 12.07
CA ALA A 89 0.18 7.10 12.69
C ALA A 89 0.40 8.27 11.71
N ARG A 90 1.36 8.12 10.79
CA ARG A 90 1.67 9.14 9.76
C ARG A 90 0.67 9.16 8.61
N VAL A 91 0.22 7.99 8.13
CA VAL A 91 -0.62 7.89 6.92
C VAL A 91 -2.11 7.93 7.24
N PHE A 92 -2.50 7.38 8.38
CA PHE A 92 -3.88 7.25 8.85
C PHE A 92 -3.99 7.60 10.35
N PRO A 93 -3.75 8.88 10.73
CA PRO A 93 -3.69 9.29 12.14
C PRO A 93 -4.97 8.93 12.92
N ASP A 94 -6.14 9.02 12.28
CA ASP A 94 -7.44 8.73 12.90
C ASP A 94 -7.76 7.22 12.98
N ARG A 95 -6.81 6.35 12.62
CA ARG A 95 -7.01 4.89 12.54
C ARG A 95 -6.06 4.10 13.45
N LEU A 96 -5.33 4.76 14.34
CA LEU A 96 -4.36 4.08 15.19
C LEU A 96 -5.01 3.06 16.13
N ASP A 97 -6.17 3.37 16.71
CA ASP A 97 -6.91 2.43 17.56
C ASP A 97 -7.35 1.17 16.78
N LEU A 98 -7.75 1.37 15.51
CA LEU A 98 -8.12 0.28 14.62
C LEU A 98 -6.89 -0.58 14.26
N TYR A 99 -5.74 0.05 14.09
CA TYR A 99 -4.48 -0.64 13.88
C TYR A 99 -4.14 -1.53 15.08
N ASP A 100 -4.23 -1.00 16.31
CA ASP A 100 -3.95 -1.75 17.54
C ASP A 100 -4.86 -2.96 17.68
N MET A 101 -6.16 -2.74 17.46
CA MET A 101 -7.14 -3.81 17.55
C MET A 101 -6.88 -4.92 16.53
N ILE A 102 -6.55 -4.59 15.28
CA ILE A 102 -6.46 -5.57 14.19
C ILE A 102 -5.05 -6.16 14.07
N TYR A 103 -4.04 -5.32 13.93
CA TYR A 103 -2.70 -5.75 13.55
C TYR A 103 -1.90 -6.26 14.75
N GLU A 104 -1.88 -5.53 15.88
CA GLU A 104 -1.14 -6.01 17.06
C GLU A 104 -1.72 -7.34 17.57
N SER A 105 -3.06 -7.44 17.67
CA SER A 105 -3.72 -8.71 18.01
C SER A 105 -3.40 -9.85 17.04
N ARG A 106 -3.31 -9.56 15.74
CA ARG A 106 -2.92 -10.56 14.72
C ARG A 106 -1.47 -10.99 14.89
N PHE A 107 -0.56 -10.06 15.12
CA PHE A 107 0.86 -10.37 15.31
C PHE A 107 1.10 -11.20 16.56
N ASP A 108 0.43 -10.86 17.67
CA ASP A 108 0.53 -11.63 18.91
C ASP A 108 0.02 -13.06 18.72
N ARG A 109 -1.10 -13.24 18.00
CA ARG A 109 -1.58 -14.58 17.66
C ARG A 109 -0.58 -15.37 16.81
N LEU A 110 -0.01 -14.76 15.78
CA LEU A 110 1.00 -15.41 14.94
C LEU A 110 2.26 -15.75 15.73
N TRP A 111 2.68 -14.88 16.65
CA TRP A 111 3.82 -15.13 17.52
C TRP A 111 3.60 -16.37 18.38
N ARG A 112 2.49 -16.44 19.11
CA ARG A 112 2.15 -17.61 19.95
C ARG A 112 2.09 -18.91 19.15
N GLN A 113 1.55 -18.86 17.94
CA GLN A 113 1.38 -20.06 17.12
C GLN A 113 2.69 -20.60 16.51
N PHE A 114 3.64 -19.73 16.17
CA PHE A 114 4.80 -20.13 15.38
C PHE A 114 6.15 -19.94 16.09
N ARG A 115 6.20 -19.22 17.21
CA ARG A 115 7.45 -18.85 17.90
C ARG A 115 7.49 -19.21 19.37
N GLU A 116 6.36 -19.35 20.03
CA GLU A 116 6.33 -19.92 21.38
C GLU A 116 6.46 -21.44 21.28
N PRO A 117 7.33 -22.07 22.09
CA PRO A 117 7.38 -23.52 22.19
C PRO A 117 6.06 -24.05 22.76
N GLU A 118 5.53 -25.13 22.18
CA GLU A 118 4.46 -25.91 22.81
C GLU A 118 5.03 -26.49 24.12
N GLU A 119 4.47 -26.11 25.27
CA GLU A 119 4.80 -26.68 26.59
C GLU A 119 4.48 -28.18 26.69
#